data_AF-A0A953RQF6-F1
#
_entry.id   AF-A0A953RQF6-F1
#
_cell.length_a   1.000
_cell.length_b   1.000
_cell.length_c   1.000
_cell.angle_alpha   90.00
_cell.angle_beta   90.00
_cell.angle_gamma   90.00
#
_symmetry.space_group_name_H-M   'P 1'
#
loop_
_entity.id
_entity.type
_entity.pdbx_description
1 polymer ?
#
loop_
_entity_poly.entity_id
_entity_poly.type
_entity_poly.pdbx_seq_one_letter_code
_entity_poly.pdbx_strand_id
1 'polypeptide(L)' 'MKTLKYEEVYRLEYRDLAEARASIDRFIGKIYNGKRLHSALGYRPPVEFESSLLNPSALQVSA' A
#
# COMPACT_ATOMS: atom_id res chain seq x y z
N MET A 1 -7.07 -5.27 10.40
CA MET A 1 -5.98 -4.70 9.56
C MET A 1 -4.63 -5.19 10.12
N LYS A 2 -3.82 -5.94 9.36
CA LYS A 2 -2.47 -6.39 9.81
C LYS A 2 -1.43 -5.30 9.59
N THR A 3 -0.46 -5.12 10.47
CA THR A 3 0.50 -3.99 10.37
C THR A 3 1.74 -4.37 9.54
N LEU A 4 2.49 -3.36 9.06
CA LEU A 4 3.79 -3.56 8.42
C LEU A 4 4.69 -4.50 9.25
N LYS A 5 4.67 -4.35 10.58
CA LYS A 5 5.45 -5.21 11.48
C LYS A 5 5.08 -6.69 11.32
N TYR A 6 3.80 -7.02 11.22
CA TYR A 6 3.34 -8.40 11.09
C TYR A 6 3.48 -8.97 9.68
N GLU A 7 3.33 -8.15 8.66
CA GLU A 7 3.32 -8.63 7.27
C GLU A 7 4.72 -8.72 6.67
N GLU A 8 5.63 -7.86 7.10
CA GLU A 8 6.97 -7.71 6.52
C GLU A 8 8.06 -7.99 7.58
N VAL A 9 8.09 -7.20 8.66
CA VAL A 9 9.23 -7.21 9.62
C VAL A 9 9.33 -8.51 10.41
N TYR A 10 8.22 -9.09 10.89
CA TYR A 10 8.25 -10.33 11.67
C TYR A 10 8.34 -11.59 10.82
N ARG A 11 8.24 -11.48 9.49
CA ARG A 11 8.27 -12.63 8.57
C ARG A 11 9.59 -12.75 7.81
N LEU A 12 10.46 -11.75 7.95
CA LEU A 12 11.71 -11.64 7.23
C LEU A 12 12.84 -11.40 8.23
N GLU A 13 13.92 -12.15 8.05
CA GLU A 13 15.19 -11.84 8.68
C GLU A 13 16.01 -11.02 7.69
N TYR A 14 16.53 -9.88 8.15
CA TYR A 14 17.38 -9.02 7.34
C TYR A 14 18.83 -9.24 7.72
N ARG A 15 19.70 -9.36 6.73
CA ARG A 15 21.15 -9.46 6.93
C ARG A 15 21.72 -8.15 7.45
N ASP A 16 21.23 -7.02 6.94
CA ASP A 16 21.67 -5.69 7.30
C ASP A 16 20.56 -4.63 7.12
N LEU A 17 20.86 -3.40 7.54
CA LEU A 17 19.92 -2.28 7.45
C LEU A 17 19.55 -1.92 6.01
N ALA A 18 20.47 -2.10 5.06
CA ALA A 18 20.24 -1.73 3.66
C ALA A 18 19.23 -2.69 3.02
N GLU A 19 19.35 -3.99 3.31
CA GLU A 19 18.37 -4.99 2.89
C GLU A 19 16.99 -4.72 3.51
N ALA A 20 16.94 -4.43 4.82
CA ALA A 20 15.70 -4.07 5.49
C ALA A 20 15.00 -2.88 4.82
N ARG A 21 15.78 -1.83 4.50
CA ARG A 21 15.25 -0.64 3.82
C ARG A 21 14.70 -0.98 2.43
N ALA A 22 15.43 -1.74 1.64
CA ALA A 22 14.99 -2.14 0.31
C ALA A 22 13.72 -3.01 0.35
N SER A 23 13.60 -3.90 1.35
CA SER A 23 12.41 -4.73 1.53
C SER A 23 11.20 -3.89 1.95
N ILE A 24 11.37 -3.01 2.93
CA ILE A 24 10.31 -2.10 3.38
C ILE A 24 9.84 -1.18 2.24
N ASP A 25 10.78 -0.59 1.49
CA ASP A 25 10.44 0.28 0.35
C ASP A 25 9.64 -0.49 -0.70
N ARG A 26 10.02 -1.75 -0.99
CA ARG A 26 9.27 -2.64 -1.89
C ARG A 26 7.88 -2.96 -1.35
N PHE A 27 7.77 -3.29 -0.07
CA PHE A 27 6.50 -3.61 0.57
C PHE A 27 5.54 -2.42 0.50
N ILE A 28 6.01 -1.23 0.88
CA ILE A 28 5.18 -0.01 0.83
C ILE A 28 4.76 0.30 -0.59
N GLY A 29 5.69 0.33 -1.55
CA GLY A 29 5.39 0.70 -2.93
C GLY A 29 4.49 -0.30 -3.65
N LYS A 30 4.75 -1.61 -3.52
CA LYS A 30 4.06 -2.63 -4.33
C LYS A 30 2.88 -3.30 -3.63
N ILE A 31 2.94 -3.44 -2.31
CA ILE A 31 1.94 -4.20 -1.56
C ILE A 31 0.99 -3.25 -0.86
N TYR A 32 1.51 -2.33 -0.05
CA TYR A 32 0.67 -1.39 0.69
C TYR A 32 -0.05 -0.43 -0.27
N ASN A 33 0.70 0.40 -0.99
CA ASN A 33 0.11 1.43 -1.86
C ASN A 33 -0.67 0.84 -3.04
N GLY A 34 -0.23 -0.31 -3.56
CA GLY A 34 -0.79 -0.91 -4.77
C GLY A 34 -1.92 -1.91 -4.58
N LYS A 35 -2.05 -2.55 -3.40
CA LYS A 35 -2.98 -3.68 -3.23
C LYS A 35 -3.81 -3.62 -1.95
N ARG A 36 -3.42 -2.82 -0.96
CA ARG A 36 -4.06 -2.86 0.34
C ARG A 36 -5.35 -2.08 0.35
N LEU A 37 -6.46 -2.75 0.61
CA LEU A 37 -7.76 -2.08 0.67
C LEU A 37 -7.95 -1.39 2.02
N HIS A 38 -8.33 -0.11 1.98
CA HIS A 38 -8.62 0.68 3.17
C HIS A 38 -10.12 1.01 3.23
N SER A 39 -10.79 0.67 4.33
CA SER A 39 -12.21 1.00 4.52
C SER A 39 -12.46 2.51 4.48
N ALA A 40 -11.54 3.32 5.01
CA ALA A 40 -11.59 4.78 4.95
C ALA A 40 -11.45 5.33 3.51
N LEU A 41 -10.89 4.55 2.58
CA LEU A 41 -10.76 4.90 1.16
C LEU A 41 -11.82 4.20 0.29
N GLY A 42 -12.91 3.71 0.89
CA GLY A 42 -13.96 3.00 0.17
C GLY A 42 -13.52 1.63 -0.36
N TYR A 43 -12.68 0.91 0.40
CA TYR A 43 -12.09 -0.37 0.03
C TYR A 43 -11.25 -0.31 -1.25
N ARG A 44 -10.46 0.74 -1.40
CA ARG A 44 -9.49 0.91 -2.50
C ARG A 44 -8.06 1.00 -2.00
N PRO A 45 -7.06 0.62 -2.81
CA PRO A 45 -5.66 0.92 -2.57
C PRO A 45 -5.37 2.43 -2.55
N PRO A 46 -4.36 2.88 -1.78
CA PRO A 46 -3.95 4.28 -1.76
C PRO A 46 -3.65 4.85 -3.15
N VAL A 47 -2.97 4.10 -4.02
CA VAL A 47 -2.63 4.58 -5.38
C VAL A 47 -3.87 4.85 -6.24
N GLU A 48 -4.90 4.01 -6.11
CA GLU A 48 -6.16 4.20 -6.85
C GLU A 48 -6.94 5.38 -6.30
N PHE A 49 -6.96 5.52 -4.98
CA PHE A 49 -7.58 6.67 -4.33
C PHE A 49 -6.91 7.98 -4.76
N GLU A 50 -5.59 8.09 -4.68
CA GLU A 50 -4.83 9.27 -5.11
C GLU A 50 -5.05 9.56 -6.60
N SER A 51 -5.05 8.53 -7.45
CA SER A 51 -5.33 8.68 -8.89
C SER A 51 -6.74 9.24 -9.15
N SER A 52 -7.73 8.82 -8.36
CA SER A 52 -9.10 9.33 -8.45
C SER A 52 -9.24 10.78 -7.97
N LEU A 53 -8.39 11.22 -7.05
CA LEU A 53 -8.33 12.63 -6.61
C LEU A 53 -7.68 13.53 -7.67
N LEU A 54 -6.63 13.04 -8.34
CA LEU A 54 -5.92 13.77 -9.39
C LEU A 54 -6.72 13.84 -10.69
N ASN A 55 -7.61 12.88 -10.93
CA ASN A 55 -8.50 12.85 -12.08
C ASN A 55 -9.99 12.75 -11.68
N PRO A 56 -10.61 13.87 -11.24
CA PRO A 56 -11.94 13.87 -10.65
C PRO A 56 -13.06 13.39 -11.59
N SER A 57 -12.84 13.34 -12.91
CA SER A 57 -13.83 12.78 -13.85
C SER A 57 -13.98 11.24 -13.75
N ALA A 58 -13.04 10.54 -13.11
CA ALA A 58 -13.13 9.09 -12.88
C ALA A 58 -14.07 8.71 -11.72
N LEU A 59 -14.48 9.66 -10.89
CA LEU A 59 -15.42 9.44 -9.77
C LEU A 59 -16.90 9.36 -10.21
N GLN A 60 -17.20 9.55 -11.50
CA GLN A 60 -18.57 9.64 -12.01
C GLN A 60 -19.12 8.33 -12.63
N VAL A 61 -18.35 7.24 -12.65
CA VAL A 61 -18.80 5.95 -13.23
C VAL A 61 -18.84 4.87 -12.15
N SER A 62 -19.83 4.97 -11.28
CA SER A 62 -20.36 3.83 -10.52
C SER A 62 -21.73 4.23 -9.98
N ALA A 63 -22.75 4.06 -10.82
CA ALA A 63 -24.16 4.01 -10.45
C ALA A 63 -24.62 2.54 -10.48
#